data_AF-A0A350DB67-F1
#
_entry.id   AF-A0A350DB67-F1
#
_cell.length_a   1.000
_cell.length_b   1.000
_cell.length_c   1.000
_cell.angle_alpha   90.00
_cell.angle_beta   90.00
_cell.angle_gamma   90.00
#
_symmetry.space_group_name_H-M   'P 1'
#
loop_
_entity.id
_entity.type
_entity.pdbx_description
1 polymer ?
#
loop_
_entity_poly.entity_id
_entity_poly.type
_entity_poly.pdbx_seq_one_letter_code
_entity_poly.pdbx_strand_id
1 'polypeptide(L)'
;MRVLLLSAYEAVSHRYWANSLMAEVNEVDWTLLSLPPRYFSWRIRGNPLSWWLKEYERLNQPYDVVLATSMVDIATLVGLFPHLGRARKIVYFHENQFAYPESSEQMPQVEAKMVNLYAALAADVLVFNTAYNRDSFFDGARRFLKKMPE
;
A
#
# COMPACT_ATOMS: atom_id res chain seq x y z
N MET A 1 5.98 20.69 4.23
CA MET A 1 4.93 19.72 3.84
C MET A 1 5.10 18.47 4.68
N ARG A 2 4.06 17.96 5.32
CA ARG A 2 4.10 16.73 6.13
C ARG A 2 3.67 15.54 5.29
N VAL A 3 4.50 14.51 5.26
CA VAL A 3 4.29 13.30 4.45
C VAL A 3 4.26 12.07 5.36
N LEU A 4 3.15 11.35 5.32
CA LEU A 4 3.03 10.03 5.95
C LEU A 4 3.44 8.95 4.95
N LEU A 5 4.57 8.28 5.18
CA LEU A 5 5.01 7.11 4.42
C LEU A 5 4.56 5.84 5.13
N LEU A 6 3.80 5.00 4.43
CA LEU A 6 3.25 3.74 4.94
C LEU A 6 3.86 2.54 4.20
N SER A 7 4.48 1.63 4.95
CA SER A 7 5.04 0.38 4.42
C SER A 7 4.50 -0.82 5.21
N ALA A 8 3.39 -1.40 4.76
CA ALA A 8 2.68 -2.47 5.49
C ALA A 8 3.40 -3.83 5.51
N TYR A 9 4.44 -3.99 4.71
CA TYR A 9 5.27 -5.18 4.66
C TYR A 9 6.68 -4.78 4.20
N GLU A 10 7.49 -4.33 5.14
CA GLU A 10 8.79 -3.71 4.87
C GLU A 10 9.87 -4.78 4.69
N ALA A 11 9.94 -5.38 3.49
CA ALA A 11 11.09 -6.20 3.13
C ALA A 11 12.33 -5.32 2.88
N VAL A 12 13.48 -5.96 2.64
CA VAL A 12 14.76 -5.26 2.45
C VAL A 12 14.68 -4.21 1.34
N SER A 13 14.04 -4.55 0.21
CA SER A 13 13.86 -3.64 -0.92
C SER A 13 12.96 -2.45 -0.57
N HIS A 14 11.86 -2.68 0.17
CA HIS A 14 10.94 -1.62 0.60
C HIS A 14 11.63 -0.63 1.52
N ARG A 15 12.40 -1.14 2.49
CA ARG A 15 13.18 -0.32 3.41
C ARG A 15 14.23 0.50 2.67
N TYR A 16 14.94 -0.13 1.73
CA TYR A 16 15.92 0.56 0.91
C TYR A 16 15.27 1.69 0.12
N TRP A 17 14.18 1.41 -0.60
CA TRP A 17 13.42 2.40 -1.35
C TRP A 17 12.92 3.55 -0.47
N ALA A 18 12.29 3.26 0.66
CA ALA A 18 11.75 4.27 1.56
C ALA A 18 12.85 5.17 2.12
N ASN A 19 13.96 4.58 2.59
CA ASN A 19 15.09 5.34 3.14
C ASN A 19 15.76 6.20 2.07
N SER A 20 15.97 5.67 0.86
CA SER A 20 16.52 6.45 -0.25
C SER A 20 15.59 7.61 -0.63
N LEU A 21 14.29 7.38 -0.74
CA LEU A 21 13.34 8.43 -1.06
C LEU A 21 13.35 9.55 -0.01
N MET A 22 13.33 9.20 1.29
CA MET A 22 13.35 10.17 2.37
C MET A 22 14.68 10.94 2.46
N ALA A 23 15.78 10.32 2.06
CA ALA A 23 17.09 10.97 2.04
C ALA A 23 17.24 11.97 0.87
N GLU A 24 16.72 11.62 -0.31
CA GLU A 24 16.82 12.46 -1.51
C GLU A 24 15.81 13.61 -1.51
N VAL A 25 14.64 13.42 -0.90
CA VAL A 25 13.59 14.46 -0.76
C VAL A 25 13.62 15.00 0.67
N ASN A 26 14.49 15.98 0.90
CA ASN A 26 14.80 16.49 2.25
C ASN A 26 13.97 17.72 2.67
N GLU A 27 13.21 18.31 1.75
CA GLU A 27 12.40 19.53 1.98
C GLU A 27 11.01 19.22 2.59
N VAL A 28 10.79 18.00 3.06
CA VAL A 28 9.51 17.54 3.63
C VAL A 28 9.71 16.91 5.01
N ASP A 29 8.68 17.01 5.85
CA ASP A 29 8.63 16.40 7.18
C ASP A 29 8.05 14.98 7.06
N TRP A 30 8.92 13.98 7.15
CA TRP A 30 8.56 12.57 7.00
C TRP A 30 8.08 11.94 8.31
N THR A 31 6.95 11.26 8.26
CA THR A 31 6.59 10.22 9.24
C THR A 31 6.55 8.87 8.56
N LEU A 32 7.48 7.97 8.89
CA LEU A 32 7.45 6.58 8.44
C LEU A 32 6.73 5.68 9.45
N LEU A 33 5.69 4.98 8.99
CA LEU A 33 5.13 3.82 9.69
C LEU A 33 5.37 2.56 8.85
N SER A 34 6.08 1.60 9.43
CA SER A 34 6.36 0.33 8.76
C SER A 34 5.96 -0.87 9.62
N LEU A 35 5.65 -1.98 8.96
CA LEU A 35 5.41 -3.26 9.58
C LEU A 35 6.38 -4.30 9.04
N PRO A 36 6.90 -5.19 9.89
CA PRO A 36 7.91 -6.16 9.47
C PRO A 36 7.32 -7.20 8.51
N PRO A 37 8.15 -7.74 7.60
CA PRO A 37 7.75 -8.61 6.48
C PRO A 37 7.53 -10.05 6.94
N ARG A 38 6.55 -10.24 7.84
CA ARG A 38 6.18 -11.54 8.40
C ARG A 38 4.67 -11.66 8.50
N TYR A 39 4.16 -12.89 8.40
CA TYR A 39 2.73 -13.17 8.40
C TYR A 39 1.99 -12.44 7.27
N PHE A 40 2.39 -12.69 6.02
CA PHE A 40 1.90 -11.97 4.84
C PHE A 40 0.37 -11.83 4.79
N SER A 41 -0.37 -12.92 4.93
CA SER A 41 -1.85 -12.90 4.90
C SER A 41 -2.43 -11.99 5.99
N TRP A 42 -1.83 -11.98 7.18
CA TRP A 42 -2.20 -11.04 8.25
C TRP A 42 -1.80 -9.60 7.94
N ARG A 43 -0.63 -9.36 7.33
CA ARG A 43 -0.14 -8.01 7.02
C ARG A 43 -0.97 -7.30 5.98
N ILE A 44 -1.44 -8.02 4.97
CA ILE A 44 -2.24 -7.46 3.87
C ILE A 44 -3.54 -6.80 4.38
N ARG A 45 -4.28 -7.46 5.27
CA ARG A 45 -5.56 -6.93 5.81
C ARG A 45 -5.44 -6.28 7.19
N GLY A 46 -4.48 -6.73 7.99
CA GLY A 46 -4.33 -6.33 9.39
C GLY A 46 -3.46 -5.10 9.61
N ASN A 47 -2.90 -4.48 8.55
CA ASN A 47 -2.07 -3.29 8.71
C ASN A 47 -2.80 -2.08 9.33
N PRO A 48 -4.06 -1.75 8.97
CA PRO A 48 -4.75 -0.62 9.60
C PRO A 48 -4.96 -0.85 11.10
N LEU A 49 -5.36 -2.07 11.50
CA LEU A 49 -5.52 -2.43 12.91
C LEU A 49 -4.18 -2.44 13.66
N SER A 50 -3.12 -2.96 13.04
CA SER A 50 -1.79 -3.03 13.67
C SER A 50 -1.26 -1.64 13.99
N TRP A 51 -1.46 -0.67 13.10
CA TRP A 51 -1.06 0.71 13.33
C TRP A 51 -2.04 1.47 14.22
N TRP A 52 -3.35 1.22 14.12
CA TRP A 52 -4.32 1.79 15.07
C TRP A 52 -3.93 1.48 16.52
N LEU A 53 -3.53 0.24 16.81
CA LEU A 53 -3.20 -0.17 18.18
C LEU A 53 -1.84 0.35 18.67
N LYS A 54 -0.90 0.68 17.78
CA LYS A 54 0.51 0.95 18.14
C LYS A 54 0.99 2.35 17.81
N GLU A 55 0.38 2.97 16.82
CA GLU A 55 0.81 4.21 16.18
C GLU A 55 -0.35 5.21 16.07
N TYR A 56 -1.40 5.06 16.89
CA TYR A 56 -2.62 5.88 16.84
C TYR A 56 -2.30 7.37 16.81
N GLU A 57 -1.47 7.85 17.74
CA GLU A 57 -1.12 9.26 17.86
C GLU A 57 -0.42 9.82 16.62
N ARG A 58 0.37 8.99 15.93
CA ARG A 58 1.06 9.38 14.69
C ARG A 58 0.11 9.35 13.51
N LEU A 59 -0.73 8.31 13.38
CA LEU A 59 -1.78 8.26 12.36
C LEU A 59 -2.81 9.38 12.50
N ASN A 60 -3.10 9.81 13.73
CA ASN A 60 -4.09 10.83 14.03
C ASN A 60 -3.56 12.27 13.87
N GLN A 61 -2.37 12.44 13.28
CA GLN A 61 -1.83 13.75 12.90
C GLN A 61 -2.37 14.22 11.54
N PRO A 62 -2.42 15.53 11.28
CA PRO A 62 -2.67 16.06 9.94
C PRO A 62 -1.45 15.83 9.03
N TYR A 63 -1.72 15.43 7.79
CA TYR A 63 -0.73 15.22 6.73
C TYR A 63 -1.20 15.89 5.43
N ASP A 64 -0.24 16.40 4.66
CA ASP A 64 -0.49 16.95 3.33
C ASP A 64 -0.50 15.83 2.28
N VAL A 65 0.33 14.81 2.48
CA VAL A 65 0.50 13.66 1.59
C VAL A 65 0.50 12.37 2.38
N VAL A 66 -0.20 11.36 1.87
CA VAL A 66 -0.09 9.95 2.30
C VAL A 66 0.53 9.17 1.15
N LEU A 67 1.76 8.71 1.34
CA LEU A 67 2.48 7.85 0.41
C LEU A 67 2.48 6.41 0.94
N ALA A 68 1.80 5.52 0.25
CA ALA A 68 1.64 4.14 0.67
C ALA A 68 2.26 3.15 -0.32
N THR A 69 2.87 2.07 0.16
CA THR A 69 3.26 0.95 -0.71
C THR A 69 2.03 0.09 -1.07
N SER A 70 2.16 -0.69 -2.14
CA SER A 70 1.10 -1.56 -2.71
C SER A 70 0.41 -2.50 -1.72
N MET A 71 1.05 -2.85 -0.60
CA MET A 71 0.50 -3.76 0.42
C MET A 71 -0.29 -3.07 1.53
N VAL A 72 -0.37 -1.74 1.51
CA VAL A 72 -1.12 -0.96 2.50
C VAL A 72 -2.61 -0.98 2.15
N ASP A 73 -3.47 -1.28 3.13
CA ASP A 73 -4.92 -1.14 2.97
C ASP A 73 -5.33 0.32 3.22
N ILE A 74 -4.94 1.18 2.27
CA ILE A 74 -5.15 2.63 2.36
C ILE A 74 -6.63 2.99 2.32
N ALA A 75 -7.46 2.22 1.64
CA ALA A 75 -8.91 2.43 1.59
C ALA A 75 -9.53 2.31 2.99
N THR A 76 -9.14 1.27 3.75
CA THR A 76 -9.57 1.13 5.15
C THR A 76 -9.01 2.26 6.01
N LEU A 77 -7.71 2.60 5.87
CA LEU A 77 -7.09 3.66 6.68
C LEU A 77 -7.77 5.02 6.51
N VAL A 78 -8.09 5.44 5.30
CA VAL A 78 -8.75 6.75 5.08
C VAL A 78 -10.21 6.74 5.56
N GLY A 79 -10.87 5.59 5.59
CA GLY A 79 -12.19 5.45 6.22
C GLY A 79 -12.13 5.54 7.74
N LEU A 80 -11.11 4.96 8.36
CA LEU A 80 -10.89 4.99 9.81
C LEU A 80 -10.34 6.34 10.30
N PHE A 81 -9.56 7.03 9.46
CA PHE A 81 -8.96 8.32 9.74
C PHE A 81 -9.31 9.32 8.62
N PRO A 82 -10.50 9.95 8.65
CA PRO A 82 -11.00 10.77 7.54
C PRO A 82 -10.09 11.94 7.14
N HIS A 83 -9.25 12.46 8.04
CA HIS A 83 -8.27 13.49 7.71
C HIS A 83 -7.19 13.00 6.74
N LEU A 84 -6.82 11.72 6.79
CA LEU A 84 -5.91 11.11 5.81
C LEU A 84 -6.55 11.07 4.42
N GLY A 85 -7.88 10.96 4.33
CA GLY A 85 -8.62 11.03 3.07
C GLY A 85 -8.51 12.39 2.37
N ARG A 86 -8.29 13.47 3.13
CA ARG A 86 -8.10 14.84 2.61
C ARG A 86 -6.70 15.10 2.09
N ALA A 87 -5.71 14.33 2.54
CA ALA A 87 -4.35 14.40 2.03
C ALA A 87 -4.29 13.94 0.56
N ARG A 88 -3.26 14.37 -0.16
CA ARG A 88 -2.93 13.80 -1.47
C ARG A 88 -2.45 12.37 -1.26
N LYS A 89 -3.15 11.40 -1.84
CA LYS A 89 -2.90 9.96 -1.68
C LYS A 89 -2.11 9.46 -2.87
N ILE A 90 -0.92 8.94 -2.61
CA ILE A 90 -0.04 8.36 -3.61
C ILE A 90 0.17 6.90 -3.23
N VAL A 91 -0.06 5.99 -4.16
CA VAL A 91 0.24 4.57 -3.96
C VAL A 91 1.38 4.16 -4.89
N TYR A 92 2.48 3.74 -4.30
CA TYR A 92 3.64 3.19 -4.99
C TYR A 92 3.55 1.67 -5.06
N PHE A 93 3.35 1.15 -6.27
CA PHE A 93 3.34 -0.27 -6.58
C PHE A 93 4.78 -0.77 -6.69
N HIS A 94 5.31 -1.18 -5.55
CA HIS A 94 6.60 -1.86 -5.44
C HIS A 94 6.50 -3.32 -5.91
N GLU A 95 5.33 -3.93 -5.74
CA GLU A 95 5.00 -5.27 -6.24
C GLU A 95 3.55 -5.32 -6.74
N ASN A 96 3.19 -6.40 -7.42
CA ASN A 96 1.89 -6.59 -8.03
C ASN A 96 1.32 -7.98 -7.70
N GLN A 97 0.22 -7.97 -6.96
CA GLN A 97 -0.46 -9.18 -6.50
C GLN A 97 -1.20 -9.92 -7.63
N PHE A 98 -1.39 -9.27 -8.79
CA PHE A 98 -1.95 -9.89 -9.99
C PHE A 98 -0.92 -10.59 -10.88
N ALA A 99 0.38 -10.32 -10.67
CA ALA A 99 1.49 -10.93 -11.42
C ALA A 99 2.32 -11.89 -10.57
N TYR A 100 1.95 -12.09 -9.29
CA TYR A 100 2.63 -13.04 -8.41
C TYR A 100 2.35 -14.48 -8.89
N PRO A 101 3.37 -15.35 -8.98
CA PRO A 101 3.17 -16.72 -9.47
C PRO A 101 2.20 -17.48 -8.57
N GLU A 102 1.12 -18.01 -9.16
CA GLU A 102 0.20 -18.92 -8.47
C GLU A 102 0.85 -20.31 -8.46
N SER A 103 1.33 -20.79 -7.31
CA SER A 103 1.70 -22.20 -7.19
C SER A 103 0.45 -23.05 -7.00
N SER A 104 0.44 -24.27 -7.55
CA SER A 104 -0.70 -25.20 -7.47
C SER A 104 -1.09 -25.59 -6.04
N GLU A 105 -0.23 -25.34 -5.07
CA GLU A 105 -0.43 -25.64 -3.65
C GLU A 105 -0.86 -24.41 -2.82
N GLN A 106 -0.84 -23.21 -3.41
CA GLN A 106 -1.21 -21.98 -2.68
C GLN A 106 -2.69 -21.66 -2.83
N MET A 107 -3.33 -21.37 -1.69
CA MET A 107 -4.68 -20.81 -1.68
C MET A 107 -4.69 -19.50 -2.49
N PRO A 108 -5.71 -19.27 -3.35
CA PRO A 108 -5.85 -18.04 -4.10
C PRO A 108 -5.78 -16.82 -3.19
N GLN A 109 -4.83 -15.91 -3.43
CA GLN A 109 -4.67 -14.68 -2.65
C GLN A 109 -5.65 -13.59 -3.10
N VAL A 110 -6.95 -13.91 -3.10
CA VAL A 110 -8.03 -12.98 -3.48
C VAL A 110 -7.96 -11.71 -2.63
N GLU A 111 -7.75 -11.84 -1.33
CA GLU A 111 -7.63 -10.72 -0.40
C GLU A 111 -6.50 -9.75 -0.77
N ALA A 112 -5.32 -10.26 -1.15
CA ALA A 112 -4.20 -9.41 -1.56
C ALA A 112 -4.50 -8.65 -2.85
N LYS A 113 -5.15 -9.32 -3.82
CA LYS A 113 -5.60 -8.69 -5.07
C LYS A 113 -6.67 -7.61 -4.80
N MET A 114 -7.61 -7.87 -3.90
CA MET A 114 -8.64 -6.89 -3.48
C MET A 114 -8.02 -5.66 -2.81
N VAL A 115 -7.08 -5.85 -1.87
CA VAL A 115 -6.36 -4.73 -1.24
C VAL A 115 -5.62 -3.89 -2.28
N ASN A 116 -4.93 -4.53 -3.22
CA ASN A 116 -4.19 -3.83 -4.27
C ASN A 116 -5.14 -3.00 -5.18
N LEU A 117 -6.30 -3.56 -5.52
CA LEU A 117 -7.33 -2.89 -6.31
C LEU A 117 -7.95 -1.71 -5.56
N TYR A 118 -8.36 -1.90 -4.31
CA TYR A 118 -8.93 -0.83 -3.48
C TYR A 118 -7.92 0.26 -3.17
N ALA A 119 -6.64 -0.09 -2.97
CA ALA A 119 -5.58 0.89 -2.84
C ALA A 119 -5.46 1.76 -4.10
N ALA A 120 -5.53 1.16 -5.29
CA ALA A 120 -5.51 1.91 -6.54
C ALA A 120 -6.73 2.84 -6.68
N LEU A 121 -7.92 2.37 -6.29
CA LEU A 121 -9.15 3.16 -6.37
C LEU A 121 -9.20 4.31 -5.35
N ALA A 122 -8.59 4.13 -4.17
CA ALA A 122 -8.53 5.16 -3.13
C ALA A 122 -7.42 6.20 -3.36
N ALA A 123 -6.46 5.93 -4.24
CA ALA A 123 -5.33 6.80 -4.52
C ALA A 123 -5.71 7.94 -5.49
N ASP A 124 -5.06 9.09 -5.33
CA ASP A 124 -5.12 10.15 -6.33
C ASP A 124 -4.03 10.02 -7.40
N VAL A 125 -2.92 9.33 -7.08
CA VAL A 125 -1.81 9.03 -8.00
C VAL A 125 -1.35 7.59 -7.79
N LEU A 126 -1.19 6.88 -8.92
CA LEU A 126 -0.55 5.57 -8.96
C LEU A 126 0.87 5.73 -9.51
N VAL A 127 1.85 5.23 -8.78
CA VAL A 127 3.25 5.19 -9.22
C VAL A 127 3.69 3.74 -9.30
N PHE A 128 4.29 3.34 -10.41
CA PHE A 128 4.78 1.98 -10.62
C PHE A 128 6.29 2.01 -10.77
N ASN A 129 6.97 1.01 -10.20
CA ASN A 129 8.42 0.86 -10.34
C ASN A 129 8.87 0.64 -11.80
N THR A 130 8.01 0.10 -12.66
CA THR A 130 8.29 -0.19 -14.07
C THR A 130 7.01 -0.12 -14.92
N ALA A 131 7.18 0.05 -16.23
CA ALA A 131 6.07 -0.03 -17.20
C ALA A 131 5.43 -1.43 -17.21
N TYR A 132 6.24 -2.49 -17.12
CA TYR A 132 5.74 -3.86 -17.03
C TYR A 132 4.85 -4.06 -15.81
N ASN A 133 5.24 -3.55 -14.64
CA ASN A 133 4.44 -3.67 -13.42
C ASN A 133 3.08 -2.96 -13.55
N ARG A 134 3.07 -1.77 -14.16
CA ARG A 134 1.85 -1.03 -14.50
C ARG A 134 0.93 -1.84 -15.42
N ASP A 135 1.45 -2.30 -16.55
CA ASP A 135 0.64 -2.95 -17.59
C ASP A 135 0.09 -4.29 -17.08
N SER A 136 0.95 -5.09 -16.43
CA SER A 136 0.54 -6.35 -15.81
C SER A 136 -0.46 -6.19 -14.66
N PHE A 137 -0.42 -5.06 -13.92
CA PHE A 137 -1.41 -4.74 -12.89
C PHE A 137 -2.79 -4.53 -13.52
N PHE A 138 -2.90 -3.68 -14.54
CA PHE A 138 -4.20 -3.40 -15.17
C PHE A 138 -4.78 -4.62 -15.89
N ASP A 139 -3.95 -5.38 -16.60
CA ASP A 139 -4.40 -6.61 -17.25
C ASP A 139 -4.84 -7.66 -16.23
N GLY A 140 -4.06 -7.77 -15.15
CA GLY A 140 -4.36 -8.63 -14.02
C GLY A 140 -5.69 -8.30 -13.33
N ALA A 141 -5.92 -7.02 -13.04
CA ALA A 141 -7.16 -6.52 -12.47
C ALA A 141 -8.37 -6.80 -13.38
N ARG A 142 -8.24 -6.58 -14.70
CA ARG A 142 -9.31 -6.92 -15.66
C ARG A 142 -9.64 -8.41 -15.67
N ARG A 143 -8.63 -9.29 -15.67
CA ARG A 143 -8.85 -10.75 -15.59
C ARG A 143 -9.48 -11.16 -14.27
N PHE A 144 -9.08 -10.54 -13.17
CA PHE A 144 -9.61 -10.81 -11.84
C PHE A 144 -11.08 -10.43 -11.73
N LEU A 145 -11.46 -9.22 -12.18
CA LEU A 145 -12.85 -8.75 -12.16
C LEU A 145 -13.77 -9.62 -13.02
N LYS A 146 -13.30 -10.14 -14.16
CA LYS A 146 -14.09 -11.09 -14.98
C LYS A 146 -14.41 -12.41 -14.30
N LYS A 147 -13.69 -12.77 -13.23
CA LYS A 147 -13.91 -14.01 -12.46
C LYS A 147 -14.77 -13.79 -11.22
N MET A 148 -15.10 -12.54 -10.88
CA MET A 148 -15.91 -12.25 -9.71
C MET A 148 -17.37 -12.61 -9.97
N PRO A 149 -18.09 -13.12 -8.95
CA PRO A 149 -19.53 -13.28 -9.04
C PRO A 149 -20.18 -11.90 -9.21
N GLU A 150 -21.30 -11.84 -9.95
CA GLU A 150 -22.10 -10.62 -10.14
C GLU A 150 -22.61 -10.03 -8.81
#